data_AF-C4V1X7-F1
#
_entry.id   AF-C4V1X7-F1
#
_cell.length_a   1.000
_cell.length_b   1.000
_cell.length_c   1.000
_cell.angle_alpha   90.00
_cell.angle_beta   90.00
_cell.angle_gamma   90.00
#
_symmetry.space_group_name_H-M   'P 1'
#
loop_
_entity.id
_entity.type
_entity.pdbx_description
1 polymer ?
#
loop_
_entity_poly.entity_id
_entity_poly.type
_entity_poly.pdbx_seq_one_letter_code
_entity_poly.pdbx_strand_id
1 'polypeptide(L)'
;MKKYQMFLLLILSIAVLTAAVTASAALPPVSGAQLIIKPLRTEQGSDVRRAYYQVGGTEIKATLAQMGTQLHFTLWEGKQNVFHFSAPASRLGLGSAGAFMSDGHLFFYCSINTRAGWRPPGAPPASGRGVIVGKSPADGAWRIYVDSSDYYNPIPDDFQVYIGSVQHSADHPYIALAFGRELYTDTGRPAVRYRLAYHADTDQFAYEEE
;
A
#
# COMPACT_ATOMS: atom_id res chain seq x y z
N MET A 1 47.10 -14.67 41.43
CA MET A 1 46.24 -15.21 40.36
C MET A 1 44.79 -14.68 40.33
N LYS A 2 44.33 -13.78 41.23
CA LYS A 2 42.93 -13.29 41.23
C LYS A 2 42.67 -11.97 40.46
N LYS A 3 43.68 -11.12 40.23
CA LYS A 3 43.49 -9.80 39.58
C LYS A 3 43.42 -9.86 38.05
N TYR A 4 44.14 -10.79 37.42
CA TYR A 4 44.18 -10.93 35.96
C TYR A 4 42.93 -11.60 35.38
N GLN A 5 42.29 -12.50 36.13
CA GLN A 5 41.03 -13.14 35.72
C GLN A 5 39.86 -12.15 35.66
N MET A 6 39.82 -11.20 36.59
CA MET A 6 38.75 -10.18 36.67
C MET A 6 38.87 -9.16 35.53
N PHE A 7 40.10 -8.80 35.14
CA PHE A 7 40.34 -7.95 33.96
C PHE A 7 39.94 -8.63 32.65
N LEU A 8 40.20 -9.94 32.53
CA LEU A 8 39.82 -10.71 31.35
C LEU A 8 38.30 -10.81 31.17
N LEU A 9 37.57 -11.02 32.28
CA LEU A 9 36.11 -11.04 32.30
C LEU A 9 35.49 -9.69 31.96
N LEU A 10 36.11 -8.57 32.39
CA LEU A 10 35.64 -7.21 32.09
C LEU A 10 35.83 -6.85 30.61
N ILE A 11 36.98 -7.22 30.02
CA ILE A 11 37.25 -6.99 28.59
C ILE A 11 36.31 -7.83 27.72
N LEU A 12 36.05 -9.09 28.11
CA LEU A 12 35.13 -9.98 27.39
C LEU A 12 33.68 -9.46 27.44
N SER A 13 33.25 -8.88 28.56
CA SER A 13 31.90 -8.32 28.69
C SER A 13 31.73 -6.99 27.94
N ILE A 14 32.77 -6.15 27.86
CA ILE A 14 32.73 -4.94 27.00
C ILE A 14 32.72 -5.34 25.52
N ALA A 15 33.47 -6.35 25.10
CA ALA A 15 33.49 -6.82 23.71
C ALA A 15 32.12 -7.37 23.25
N VAL A 16 31.41 -8.10 24.11
CA VAL A 16 30.05 -8.57 23.83
C VAL A 16 29.04 -7.41 23.81
N LEU A 17 29.21 -6.40 24.67
CA LEU A 17 28.34 -5.22 24.70
C LEU A 17 28.57 -4.29 23.52
N THR A 18 29.80 -4.16 23.01
CA THR A 18 30.10 -3.38 21.79
C THR A 18 29.72 -4.08 20.50
N ALA A 19 29.72 -5.43 20.48
CA ALA A 19 29.20 -6.20 19.34
C ALA A 19 27.67 -6.09 19.21
N ALA A 20 26.96 -5.77 20.30
CA ALA A 20 25.51 -5.57 20.31
C ALA A 20 25.04 -4.20 19.78
N VAL A 21 25.97 -3.27 19.46
CA VAL A 21 25.62 -1.89 19.02
C VAL A 21 25.95 -1.62 17.55
N THR A 22 26.44 -2.61 16.80
CA THR A 22 26.66 -2.46 15.34
C THR A 22 26.04 -3.60 14.51
N ALA A 23 24.93 -4.17 14.98
CA ALA A 23 23.95 -4.72 14.06
C ALA A 23 23.08 -3.55 13.60
N SER A 24 23.58 -2.79 12.62
CA SER A 24 22.69 -2.08 11.72
C SER A 24 21.61 -3.07 11.33
N ALA A 25 20.36 -2.78 11.68
CA ALA A 25 19.22 -3.53 11.23
C ALA A 25 19.23 -3.47 9.70
N ALA A 26 19.95 -4.40 9.08
CA ALA A 26 19.67 -4.79 7.72
C ALA A 26 18.22 -5.23 7.79
N LEU A 27 17.34 -4.43 7.19
CA LEU A 27 15.94 -4.78 7.01
C LEU A 27 15.91 -6.25 6.56
N PRO A 28 15.05 -7.10 7.17
CA PRO A 28 14.93 -8.48 6.73
C PRO A 28 14.75 -8.45 5.21
N PRO A 29 15.44 -9.33 4.45
CA PRO A 29 15.25 -9.37 3.00
C PRO A 29 13.75 -9.42 2.74
N VAL A 30 13.25 -8.46 1.95
CA VAL A 30 11.83 -8.33 1.61
C VAL A 30 11.45 -9.56 0.78
N SER A 31 11.15 -10.65 1.47
CA SER A 31 10.87 -11.96 0.91
C SER A 31 9.46 -12.37 1.29
N GLY A 32 8.51 -11.69 0.66
CA GLY A 32 7.20 -12.25 0.35
C GLY A 32 6.88 -11.72 -1.05
N ALA A 33 6.92 -12.57 -2.08
CA ALA A 33 6.55 -12.14 -3.41
C ALA A 33 5.14 -11.54 -3.35
N GLN A 34 5.02 -10.23 -3.63
CA GLN A 34 3.72 -9.59 -3.58
C GLN A 34 3.01 -9.86 -4.88
N LEU A 35 1.96 -10.66 -4.79
CA LEU A 35 1.25 -11.15 -5.96
C LEU A 35 -0.02 -10.34 -6.15
N ILE A 36 -0.12 -9.62 -7.27
CA ILE A 36 -1.39 -9.05 -7.70
C ILE A 36 -2.38 -10.20 -7.92
N ILE A 37 -3.51 -10.13 -7.22
CA ILE A 37 -4.58 -11.09 -7.36
C ILE A 37 -5.49 -10.63 -8.49
N LYS A 38 -5.65 -11.48 -9.49
CA LYS A 38 -6.62 -11.26 -10.56
C LYS A 38 -8.02 -11.58 -10.04
N PRO A 39 -9.02 -10.72 -10.28
CA PRO A 39 -10.40 -11.04 -9.95
C PRO A 39 -10.91 -12.19 -10.81
N LEU A 40 -11.86 -12.97 -10.28
CA LEU A 40 -12.56 -14.02 -11.02
C LEU A 40 -13.41 -13.43 -12.16
N ARG A 41 -14.04 -12.29 -11.88
CA ARG A 41 -14.81 -11.52 -12.85
C ARG A 41 -14.82 -10.06 -12.47
N THR A 42 -15.09 -9.22 -13.46
CA THR A 42 -15.23 -7.77 -13.30
C THR A 42 -16.53 -7.30 -13.94
N GLU A 43 -17.19 -6.33 -13.33
CA GLU A 43 -18.32 -5.60 -13.91
C GLU A 43 -17.98 -4.12 -14.00
N GLN A 44 -18.36 -3.49 -15.11
CA GLN A 44 -18.14 -2.07 -15.33
C GLN A 44 -19.42 -1.43 -15.87
N GLY A 45 -19.95 -0.46 -15.14
CA GLY A 45 -20.97 0.49 -15.58
C GLY A 45 -20.41 1.90 -15.69
N SER A 46 -21.27 2.88 -15.97
CA SER A 46 -20.89 4.30 -16.07
C SER A 46 -20.24 4.81 -14.78
N ASP A 47 -20.86 4.51 -13.65
CA ASP A 47 -20.51 5.05 -12.34
C ASP A 47 -20.05 3.96 -11.36
N VAL A 48 -19.86 2.72 -11.81
CA VAL A 48 -19.51 1.62 -10.91
C VAL A 48 -18.56 0.63 -11.56
N ARG A 49 -17.53 0.23 -10.83
CA ARG A 49 -16.63 -0.87 -11.15
C ARG A 49 -16.67 -1.88 -10.01
N ARG A 50 -16.79 -3.16 -10.34
CA ARG A 50 -16.81 -4.25 -9.37
C ARG A 50 -15.81 -5.30 -9.78
N ALA A 51 -15.08 -5.81 -8.81
CA ALA A 51 -14.15 -6.92 -8.96
C ALA A 51 -14.48 -7.96 -7.89
N TYR A 52 -14.60 -9.21 -8.30
CA TYR A 52 -15.02 -10.31 -7.45
C TYR A 52 -13.83 -11.26 -7.23
N TYR A 53 -13.54 -11.56 -5.97
CA TYR A 53 -12.36 -12.34 -5.56
C TYR A 53 -12.82 -13.54 -4.73
N GLN A 54 -12.19 -14.69 -4.94
CA GLN A 54 -12.42 -15.87 -4.11
C GLN A 54 -11.36 -15.96 -3.02
N VAL A 55 -11.78 -15.99 -1.76
CA VAL A 55 -10.90 -15.99 -0.59
C VAL A 55 -11.37 -17.06 0.38
N GLY A 56 -10.62 -18.16 0.52
CA GLY A 56 -10.93 -19.20 1.50
C GLY A 56 -12.34 -19.80 1.42
N GLY A 57 -12.97 -19.81 0.23
CA GLY A 57 -14.35 -20.27 0.04
C GLY A 57 -15.42 -19.17 0.06
N THR A 58 -15.07 -17.94 0.46
CA THR A 58 -15.96 -16.78 0.45
C THR A 58 -15.67 -15.88 -0.75
N GLU A 59 -16.72 -15.40 -1.42
CA GLU A 59 -16.60 -14.36 -2.42
C GLU A 59 -16.54 -12.97 -1.75
N ILE A 60 -15.48 -12.22 -2.05
CA ILE A 60 -15.33 -10.82 -1.68
C ILE A 60 -15.57 -9.97 -2.92
N LYS A 61 -16.53 -9.04 -2.84
CA LYS A 61 -16.81 -8.08 -3.91
C LYS A 61 -16.24 -6.72 -3.53
N ALA A 62 -15.18 -6.31 -4.24
CA ALA A 62 -14.64 -4.97 -4.16
C ALA A 62 -15.39 -4.07 -5.16
N THR A 63 -16.00 -3.00 -4.67
CA THR A 63 -16.78 -2.06 -5.49
C THR A 63 -16.20 -0.66 -5.38
N LEU A 64 -15.94 -0.04 -6.52
CA LEU A 64 -15.64 1.37 -6.63
C LEU A 64 -16.82 2.06 -7.34
N ALA A 65 -17.58 2.88 -6.62
CA ALA A 65 -18.78 3.53 -7.11
C ALA A 65 -18.68 5.05 -7.02
N GLN A 66 -19.09 5.76 -8.07
CA GLN A 66 -19.14 7.21 -8.12
C GLN A 66 -20.51 7.72 -7.68
N MET A 67 -20.52 8.62 -6.71
CA MET A 67 -21.72 9.29 -6.22
C MET A 67 -21.44 10.78 -6.13
N GLY A 68 -21.92 11.55 -7.10
CA GLY A 68 -21.66 12.98 -7.18
C GLY A 68 -20.17 13.28 -7.42
N THR A 69 -19.52 13.92 -6.45
CA THR A 69 -18.09 14.29 -6.45
C THR A 69 -17.26 13.39 -5.53
N GLN A 70 -17.79 12.22 -5.16
CA GLN A 70 -17.12 11.24 -4.31
C GLN A 70 -17.00 9.91 -5.05
N LEU A 71 -15.88 9.23 -4.84
CA LEU A 71 -15.73 7.82 -5.15
C LEU A 71 -15.79 7.04 -3.83
N HIS A 72 -16.63 6.01 -3.82
CA HIS A 72 -16.85 5.11 -2.69
C HIS A 72 -16.20 3.78 -3.01
N PHE A 73 -15.26 3.38 -2.17
CA PHE A 73 -14.67 2.05 -2.19
C PHE A 73 -15.31 1.21 -1.08
N THR A 74 -15.92 0.09 -1.45
CA THR A 74 -16.57 -0.81 -0.49
C THR A 74 -16.17 -2.26 -0.72
N LEU A 75 -16.07 -3.03 0.36
CA LEU A 75 -15.88 -4.48 0.34
C LEU A 75 -17.12 -5.16 0.89
N TRP A 76 -17.54 -6.23 0.21
CA TRP A 76 -18.72 -6.99 0.59
C TRP A 76 -18.38 -8.48 0.72
N GLU A 77 -18.79 -9.06 1.84
CA GLU A 77 -18.80 -10.51 2.09
C GLU A 77 -20.22 -11.02 1.94
N GLY A 78 -20.53 -11.62 0.79
CA GLY A 78 -21.91 -11.91 0.41
C GLY A 78 -22.78 -10.65 0.39
N LYS A 79 -23.71 -10.54 1.34
CA LYS A 79 -24.63 -9.38 1.48
C LYS A 79 -24.19 -8.35 2.51
N GLN A 80 -23.14 -8.62 3.28
CA GLN A 80 -22.67 -7.71 4.32
C GLN A 80 -21.61 -6.77 3.76
N ASN A 81 -21.80 -5.46 3.93
CA ASN A 81 -20.73 -4.49 3.74
C ASN A 81 -19.81 -4.56 4.97
N VAL A 82 -18.55 -4.92 4.73
CA VAL A 82 -17.55 -5.12 5.79
C VAL A 82 -16.53 -3.98 5.84
N PHE A 83 -16.50 -3.12 4.82
CA PHE A 83 -15.62 -1.98 4.75
C PHE A 83 -16.16 -0.92 3.79
N HIS A 84 -16.06 0.35 4.20
CA HIS A 84 -16.39 1.49 3.36
C HIS A 84 -15.38 2.62 3.56
N PHE A 85 -14.82 3.09 2.45
CA PHE A 85 -14.02 4.29 2.34
C PHE A 85 -14.57 5.20 1.24
N SER A 86 -14.39 6.52 1.38
CA SER A 86 -14.70 7.46 0.29
C SER A 86 -13.73 8.62 0.27
N ALA A 87 -13.43 9.10 -0.93
CA ALA A 87 -12.62 10.29 -1.13
C ALA A 87 -13.17 11.15 -2.29
N PRO A 88 -12.88 12.46 -2.27
CA PRO A 88 -13.22 13.34 -3.39
C PRO A 88 -12.66 12.84 -4.72
N ALA A 89 -13.46 12.90 -5.75
CA ALA A 89 -13.10 12.52 -7.11
C ALA A 89 -13.79 13.45 -8.13
N SER A 90 -13.26 13.55 -9.34
CA SER A 90 -14.05 14.13 -10.44
C SER A 90 -14.98 13.09 -11.05
N ARG A 91 -16.01 13.56 -11.73
CA ARG A 91 -17.08 12.74 -12.33
C ARG A 91 -16.64 11.74 -13.40
N LEU A 92 -15.35 11.62 -13.70
CA LEU A 92 -14.83 10.81 -14.80
C LEU A 92 -14.40 9.39 -14.40
N GLY A 93 -14.84 8.86 -13.25
CA GLY A 93 -14.56 7.47 -12.85
C GLY A 93 -13.07 7.20 -12.60
N LEU A 94 -12.43 8.07 -11.82
CA LEU A 94 -10.98 8.17 -11.74
C LEU A 94 -10.39 7.50 -10.49
N GLY A 95 -10.83 6.26 -10.25
CA GLY A 95 -10.14 5.40 -9.30
C GLY A 95 -9.87 4.01 -9.82
N SER A 96 -8.76 3.44 -9.36
CA SER A 96 -8.42 2.04 -9.54
C SER A 96 -8.62 1.32 -8.22
N ALA A 97 -8.97 0.04 -8.29
CA ALA A 97 -9.01 -0.83 -7.13
C ALA A 97 -8.53 -2.21 -7.53
N GLY A 98 -7.94 -2.91 -6.58
CA GLY A 98 -7.37 -4.24 -6.80
C GLY A 98 -7.16 -4.97 -5.50
N ALA A 99 -6.54 -6.14 -5.61
CA ALA A 99 -6.12 -6.93 -4.47
C ALA A 99 -4.72 -7.51 -4.71
N PHE A 100 -4.00 -7.75 -3.62
CA PHE A 100 -2.69 -8.39 -3.66
C PHE A 100 -2.45 -9.21 -2.40
N MET A 101 -1.51 -10.15 -2.48
CA MET A 101 -0.99 -10.87 -1.32
C MET A 101 0.31 -10.21 -0.86
N SER A 102 0.48 -10.07 0.46
CA SER A 102 1.75 -9.68 1.08
C SER A 102 1.94 -10.47 2.36
N ASP A 103 3.10 -11.10 2.50
CA ASP A 103 3.42 -12.01 3.63
C ASP A 103 2.30 -13.04 3.92
N GLY A 104 1.73 -13.64 2.87
CA GLY A 104 0.65 -14.63 2.99
C GLY A 104 -0.74 -14.07 3.33
N HIS A 105 -0.88 -12.75 3.46
CA HIS A 105 -2.14 -12.08 3.80
C HIS A 105 -2.73 -11.32 2.60
N LEU A 106 -4.05 -11.38 2.46
CA LEU A 106 -4.77 -10.70 1.39
C LEU A 106 -5.09 -9.25 1.77
N PHE A 107 -4.74 -8.35 0.88
CA PHE A 107 -5.09 -6.93 0.97
C PHE A 107 -5.87 -6.50 -0.27
N PHE A 108 -6.74 -5.53 -0.05
CA PHE A 108 -7.40 -4.77 -1.10
C PHE A 108 -6.89 -3.35 -1.08
N TYR A 109 -6.91 -2.69 -2.23
CA TYR A 109 -6.51 -1.29 -2.31
C TYR A 109 -7.42 -0.53 -3.24
N CYS A 110 -7.46 0.79 -3.04
CA CYS A 110 -7.94 1.70 -4.05
C CYS A 110 -7.06 2.95 -4.15
N SER A 111 -6.91 3.49 -5.35
CA SER A 111 -6.40 4.84 -5.58
C SER A 111 -7.52 5.67 -6.19
N ILE A 112 -7.86 6.80 -5.57
CA ILE A 112 -8.90 7.72 -6.00
C ILE A 112 -8.23 9.04 -6.35
N ASN A 113 -8.47 9.57 -7.54
CA ASN A 113 -7.87 10.82 -7.99
C ASN A 113 -8.94 11.78 -8.51
N THR A 114 -8.74 13.08 -8.32
CA THR A 114 -9.62 14.11 -8.92
C THR A 114 -9.35 14.31 -10.41
N ARG A 115 -8.21 13.83 -10.93
CA ARG A 115 -7.88 13.80 -12.36
C ARG A 115 -7.00 12.59 -12.66
N ALA A 116 -7.12 12.00 -13.85
CA ALA A 116 -6.18 11.03 -14.38
C ALA A 116 -5.40 11.71 -15.51
N GLY A 117 -4.09 11.56 -15.49
CA GLY A 117 -3.20 12.02 -16.53
C GLY A 117 -2.98 13.54 -16.59
N TRP A 118 -2.81 14.03 -17.82
CA TRP A 118 -2.26 15.35 -18.13
C TRP A 118 -3.06 16.53 -17.56
N ARG A 119 -2.37 17.61 -17.20
CA ARG A 119 -2.98 18.87 -16.75
C ARG A 119 -3.04 19.92 -17.87
N PRO A 120 -4.24 20.25 -18.39
CA PRO A 120 -4.38 21.39 -19.28
C PRO A 120 -4.03 22.73 -18.62
N PRO A 121 -3.47 23.70 -19.38
CA PRO A 121 -3.35 25.07 -18.91
C PRO A 121 -4.69 25.59 -18.36
N GLY A 122 -4.68 26.15 -17.15
CA GLY A 122 -5.87 26.66 -16.48
C GLY A 122 -6.76 25.60 -15.80
N ALA A 123 -6.50 24.30 -15.94
CA ALA A 123 -7.20 23.27 -15.19
C ALA A 123 -6.84 23.34 -13.69
N PRO A 124 -7.80 23.04 -12.78
CA PRO A 124 -7.52 23.00 -11.35
C PRO A 124 -6.44 21.95 -11.03
N PRO A 125 -5.71 22.10 -9.91
CA PRO A 125 -4.78 21.09 -9.47
C PRO A 125 -5.45 19.74 -9.21
N ALA A 126 -4.70 18.66 -9.38
CA ALA A 126 -5.15 17.32 -9.00
C ALA A 126 -4.82 17.04 -7.52
N SER A 127 -5.61 16.15 -6.94
CA SER A 127 -5.35 15.54 -5.65
C SER A 127 -5.70 14.06 -5.72
N GLY A 128 -4.95 13.24 -4.98
CA GLY A 128 -5.12 11.80 -4.90
C GLY A 128 -5.28 11.32 -3.46
N ARG A 129 -5.97 10.19 -3.29
CA ARG A 129 -6.08 9.45 -2.04
C ARG A 129 -6.03 7.96 -2.29
N GLY A 130 -5.01 7.31 -1.74
CA GLY A 130 -4.78 5.87 -1.84
C GLY A 130 -4.93 5.22 -0.48
N VAL A 131 -5.63 4.08 -0.42
CA VAL A 131 -5.74 3.27 0.79
C VAL A 131 -5.49 1.80 0.51
N ILE A 132 -4.88 1.11 1.47
CA ILE A 132 -4.76 -0.34 1.52
C ILE A 132 -5.52 -0.83 2.76
N VAL A 133 -6.38 -1.80 2.56
CA VAL A 133 -7.26 -2.37 3.58
C VAL A 133 -7.11 -3.89 3.60
N GLY A 134 -7.15 -4.48 4.80
CA GLY A 134 -7.10 -5.92 4.98
C GLY A 134 -7.81 -6.35 6.26
N LYS A 135 -7.94 -7.66 6.46
CA LYS A 135 -8.31 -8.22 7.76
C LYS A 135 -7.07 -8.38 8.60
N SER A 136 -7.12 -7.91 9.84
CA SER A 136 -6.07 -8.20 10.82
C SER A 136 -6.03 -9.68 11.16
N PRO A 137 -4.84 -10.32 11.15
CA PRO A 137 -4.69 -11.68 11.61
C PRO A 137 -4.92 -11.81 13.13
N ALA A 138 -4.77 -10.72 13.89
CA ALA A 138 -4.90 -10.75 15.35
C ALA A 138 -6.36 -10.93 15.81
N ASP A 139 -7.31 -10.29 15.11
CA ASP A 139 -8.73 -10.28 15.53
C ASP A 139 -9.75 -10.36 14.38
N GLY A 140 -9.30 -10.46 13.13
CA GLY A 140 -10.16 -10.57 11.95
C GLY A 140 -10.87 -9.28 11.54
N ALA A 141 -10.61 -8.15 12.21
CA ALA A 141 -11.25 -6.88 11.89
C ALA A 141 -10.69 -6.28 10.60
N TRP A 142 -11.56 -5.69 9.78
CA TRP A 142 -11.16 -4.91 8.60
C TRP A 142 -10.57 -3.56 9.02
N ARG A 143 -9.36 -3.26 8.55
CA ARG A 143 -8.61 -2.04 8.89
C ARG A 143 -7.93 -1.43 7.68
N ILE A 144 -7.79 -0.10 7.69
CA ILE A 144 -6.88 0.61 6.80
C ILE A 144 -5.47 0.43 7.37
N TYR A 145 -4.59 -0.16 6.58
CA TYR A 145 -3.17 -0.35 6.93
C TYR A 145 -2.29 0.76 6.36
N VAL A 146 -2.67 1.27 5.20
CA VAL A 146 -1.98 2.37 4.54
C VAL A 146 -3.04 3.37 4.17
N ASP A 147 -2.87 4.60 4.65
CA ASP A 147 -3.54 5.76 4.11
C ASP A 147 -2.49 6.75 3.62
N SER A 148 -2.55 7.08 2.32
CA SER A 148 -1.60 7.99 1.67
C SER A 148 -1.52 9.39 2.29
N SER A 149 -2.45 9.87 3.14
CA SER A 149 -2.22 11.14 3.87
C SER A 149 -1.02 11.10 4.78
N ASP A 150 -0.70 9.91 5.29
CA ASP A 150 0.22 9.76 6.41
C ASP A 150 1.67 9.69 5.89
N TYR A 151 1.84 9.76 4.57
CA TYR A 151 3.10 9.66 3.86
C TYR A 151 3.51 11.04 3.32
N TYR A 152 4.81 11.29 3.30
CA TYR A 152 5.34 12.53 2.74
C TYR A 152 5.08 12.58 1.22
N ASN A 153 4.59 13.73 0.75
CA ASN A 153 4.40 14.02 -0.66
C ASN A 153 5.12 15.34 -1.00
N PRO A 154 6.14 15.33 -1.88
CA PRO A 154 6.89 16.53 -2.25
C PRO A 154 6.09 17.51 -3.14
N ILE A 155 4.90 17.12 -3.61
CA ILE A 155 4.03 17.96 -4.47
C ILE A 155 2.62 18.04 -3.87
N PRO A 156 2.44 18.72 -2.72
CA PRO A 156 1.17 18.69 -1.99
C PRO A 156 0.02 19.39 -2.75
N ASP A 157 0.33 20.33 -3.63
CA ASP A 157 -0.68 21.19 -4.26
C ASP A 157 -1.23 20.65 -5.60
N ASP A 158 -0.52 19.74 -6.27
CA ASP A 158 -0.94 19.17 -7.56
C ASP A 158 -0.35 17.78 -7.75
N PHE A 159 -1.08 16.75 -7.37
CA PHE A 159 -0.59 15.38 -7.43
C PHE A 159 -1.69 14.36 -7.73
N GLN A 160 -1.23 13.20 -8.17
CA GLN A 160 -1.98 11.97 -8.24
C GLN A 160 -1.29 10.95 -7.34
N VAL A 161 -2.08 9.96 -6.91
CA VAL A 161 -1.60 8.80 -6.18
C VAL A 161 -1.79 7.55 -7.00
N TYR A 162 -0.86 6.61 -6.86
CA TYR A 162 -0.92 5.29 -7.46
C TYR A 162 -0.55 4.23 -6.41
N ILE A 163 -1.34 3.16 -6.38
CA ILE A 163 -1.02 1.92 -5.68
C ILE A 163 -1.03 0.79 -6.71
N GLY A 164 0.05 0.02 -6.77
CA GLY A 164 0.11 -1.14 -7.65
C GLY A 164 1.48 -1.82 -7.65
N SER A 165 1.56 -2.91 -8.40
CA SER A 165 2.78 -3.71 -8.47
C SER A 165 3.80 -3.08 -9.40
N VAL A 166 5.02 -2.91 -8.90
CA VAL A 166 6.19 -2.53 -9.66
C VAL A 166 7.07 -3.76 -9.86
N GLN A 167 7.50 -3.98 -11.10
CA GLN A 167 8.37 -5.08 -11.48
C GLN A 167 9.66 -4.51 -12.09
N HIS A 168 10.77 -4.59 -11.35
CA HIS A 168 12.11 -4.42 -11.91
C HIS A 168 12.65 -5.78 -12.37
N SER A 169 13.41 -5.84 -13.46
CA SER A 169 13.84 -7.11 -14.07
C SER A 169 14.75 -7.99 -13.18
N ALA A 170 15.29 -7.43 -12.09
CA ALA A 170 16.19 -8.11 -11.16
C ALA A 170 15.60 -8.32 -9.75
N ASP A 171 14.47 -7.68 -9.42
CA ASP A 171 13.83 -7.75 -8.11
C ASP A 171 12.49 -8.48 -8.18
N HIS A 172 12.08 -9.08 -7.04
CA HIS A 172 10.74 -9.62 -6.90
C HIS A 172 9.71 -8.47 -6.97
N PRO A 173 8.53 -8.69 -7.58
CA PRO A 173 7.49 -7.67 -7.63
C PRO A 173 7.08 -7.25 -6.22
N TYR A 174 6.89 -5.94 -6.04
CA TYR A 174 6.42 -5.33 -4.80
C TYR A 174 5.31 -4.34 -5.09
N ILE A 175 4.47 -4.05 -4.09
CA ILE A 175 3.45 -3.02 -4.14
C ILE A 175 4.10 -1.70 -3.76
N ALA A 176 3.91 -0.71 -4.62
CA ALA A 176 4.35 0.64 -4.39
C ALA A 176 3.16 1.55 -4.07
N LEU A 177 3.39 2.52 -3.19
CA LEU A 177 2.61 3.75 -3.10
C LEU A 177 3.43 4.87 -3.75
N ALA A 178 2.90 5.52 -4.77
CA ALA A 178 3.59 6.58 -5.49
C ALA A 178 2.78 7.86 -5.51
N PHE A 179 3.47 8.99 -5.41
CA PHE A 179 2.92 10.32 -5.62
C PHE A 179 3.62 10.98 -6.79
N GLY A 180 2.88 11.71 -7.61
CA GLY A 180 3.47 12.45 -8.71
C GLY A 180 2.44 13.17 -9.54
N ARG A 181 2.92 14.00 -10.44
CA ARG A 181 2.07 14.65 -11.44
C ARG A 181 1.90 13.69 -12.60
N GLU A 182 0.67 13.59 -13.09
CA GLU A 182 0.39 12.88 -14.35
C GLU A 182 0.79 11.39 -14.34
N LEU A 183 0.79 10.71 -13.18
CA LEU A 183 1.17 9.29 -13.02
C LEU A 183 0.45 8.31 -13.94
N TYR A 184 -0.68 8.71 -14.52
CA TYR A 184 -1.49 7.90 -15.43
C TYR A 184 -1.29 8.29 -16.90
N THR A 185 -0.18 8.96 -17.23
CA THR A 185 0.28 9.17 -18.63
C THR A 185 1.57 8.39 -18.88
N ASP A 186 1.89 8.20 -20.16
CA ASP A 186 3.12 7.51 -20.58
C ASP A 186 4.40 8.26 -20.16
N THR A 187 4.30 9.56 -19.87
CA THR A 187 5.42 10.41 -19.47
C THR A 187 5.49 10.66 -17.97
N GLY A 188 4.43 10.30 -17.24
CA GLY A 188 4.33 10.49 -15.80
C GLY A 188 5.39 9.70 -15.05
N ARG A 189 6.13 10.37 -14.18
CA ARG A 189 7.07 9.72 -13.26
C ARG A 189 6.67 10.05 -11.82
N PRO A 190 6.76 9.09 -10.90
CA PRO A 190 6.68 9.38 -9.48
C PRO A 190 7.68 10.46 -9.08
N ALA A 191 7.21 11.43 -8.31
CA ALA A 191 8.07 12.37 -7.61
C ALA A 191 8.65 11.74 -6.34
N VAL A 192 7.86 10.88 -5.70
CA VAL A 192 8.30 9.98 -4.63
C VAL A 192 7.58 8.64 -4.79
N ARG A 193 8.26 7.56 -4.42
CA ARG A 193 7.69 6.22 -4.39
C ARG A 193 8.11 5.53 -3.10
N TYR A 194 7.16 4.86 -2.46
CA TYR A 194 7.37 4.02 -1.31
C TYR A 194 7.16 2.57 -1.69
N ARG A 195 8.16 1.73 -1.48
CA ARG A 195 8.01 0.29 -1.47
C ARG A 195 7.31 -0.12 -0.18
N LEU A 196 6.22 -0.86 -0.27
CA LEU A 196 5.43 -1.29 0.87
C LEU A 196 5.63 -2.78 1.13
N ALA A 197 5.84 -3.15 2.39
CA ALA A 197 5.96 -4.55 2.82
C ALA A 197 5.13 -4.78 4.09
N TYR A 198 4.24 -5.77 4.07
CA TYR A 198 3.46 -6.13 5.25
C TYR A 198 4.25 -7.10 6.13
N HIS A 199 4.12 -6.94 7.44
CA HIS A 199 4.75 -7.74 8.47
C HIS A 199 3.68 -8.29 9.42
N ALA A 200 3.41 -9.60 9.34
CA ALA A 200 2.33 -10.23 10.11
C ALA A 200 2.60 -10.28 11.63
N ASP A 201 3.86 -10.23 12.05
CA ASP A 201 4.28 -10.21 13.46
C ASP A 201 3.92 -8.91 14.18
N THR A 202 3.95 -7.79 13.45
CA THR A 202 3.61 -6.44 13.96
C THR A 202 2.23 -5.97 13.53
N ASP A 203 1.60 -6.67 12.58
CA ASP A 203 0.36 -6.29 11.92
C ASP A 203 0.43 -4.89 11.28
N GLN A 204 1.55 -4.59 10.61
CA GLN A 204 1.83 -3.29 10.03
C GLN A 204 2.52 -3.39 8.66
N PHE A 205 2.40 -2.33 7.87
CA PHE A 205 3.26 -2.16 6.70
C PHE A 205 4.50 -1.37 7.08
N ALA A 206 5.67 -1.90 6.77
CA ALA A 206 6.89 -1.13 6.63
C ALA A 206 6.91 -0.46 5.25
N TYR A 207 7.63 0.67 5.18
CA TYR A 207 7.83 1.40 3.95
C TYR A 207 9.29 1.83 3.79
N GLU A 208 9.75 1.87 2.54
CA GLU A 208 11.06 2.35 2.15
C GLU A 208 10.87 3.34 1.00
N GLU A 209 11.41 4.56 1.13
CA GLU A 209 11.40 5.56 0.06
C GLU A 209 12.49 5.23 -0.98
N GLU A 210 12.14 5.30 -2.27
CA GLU A 210 13.03 5.11 -3.42
C GLU A 210 13.51 6.42 -4.06
#